data_AF-A0A527ZGG2-F1
#
_entry.id   AF-A0A527ZGG2-F1
#
_cell.length_a   1.000
_cell.length_b   1.000
_cell.length_c   1.000
_cell.angle_alpha   90.00
_cell.angle_beta   90.00
_cell.angle_gamma   90.00
#
_symmetry.space_group_name_H-M   'P 1'
#
loop_
_entity.id
_entity.type
_entity.pdbx_description
1 polymer ?
#
loop_
_entity_poly.entity_id
_entity_poly.type
_entity_poly.pdbx_seq_one_letter_code
_entity_poly.pdbx_strand_id
1 'polypeptide(L)' 'DLIGILHSLDSLSAGSIGIRAPETSIVLAVASGAHVDANKVVALVARPLKK' A
#
# COMPACT_ATOMS: atom_id res chain seq x y z
N ASP A 1 -9.68 -2.97 3.22
CA ASP A 1 -9.18 -2.00 4.22
C ASP A 1 -8.08 -1.11 3.66
N LEU A 2 -7.83 0.04 4.28
CA LEU A 2 -6.75 0.95 3.90
C LEU A 2 -5.42 0.39 4.44
N ILE A 3 -4.46 0.08 3.57
CA ILE A 3 -3.13 -0.43 3.94
C ILE A 3 -2.12 0.71 4.02
N GLY A 4 -2.25 1.72 3.17
CA GLY A 4 -1.33 2.86 3.15
C GLY A 4 -1.90 4.05 2.40
N ILE A 5 -1.19 5.17 2.47
CA ILE A 5 -1.53 6.42 1.78
C ILE A 5 -0.29 6.88 1.01
N LEU A 6 -0.46 7.16 -0.27
CA LEU A 6 0.56 7.75 -1.13
C LEU A 6 0.35 9.26 -1.19
N HIS A 7 1.35 10.00 -0.74
CA HIS A 7 1.39 11.45 -0.84
C HIS A 7 2.24 11.87 -2.05
N SER A 8 1.77 12.88 -2.78
CA SER A 8 2.55 13.46 -3.88
C SER A 8 3.79 14.16 -3.31
N LEU A 9 4.95 13.91 -3.91
CA LEU A 9 6.19 14.62 -3.57
C LEU A 9 6.20 16.02 -4.19
N ASP A 10 5.61 16.17 -5.38
CA ASP A 10 5.73 17.36 -6.21
C ASP A 10 4.77 18.48 -5.81
N SER A 11 3.73 18.17 -5.02
CA SER A 11 2.75 19.16 -4.59
C SER A 11 2.12 18.82 -3.24
N LEU A 12 2.18 19.79 -2.32
CA LEU A 12 1.52 19.73 -1.01
C LEU A 12 0.01 19.98 -1.07
N SER A 13 -0.50 20.54 -2.18
CA SER A 13 -1.93 20.76 -2.39
C SER A 13 -2.59 19.59 -3.14
N ALA A 14 -1.79 18.69 -3.72
CA ALA A 14 -2.33 17.50 -4.36
C ALA A 14 -2.96 16.56 -3.33
N GLY A 15 -4.12 16.01 -3.68
CA GLY A 15 -4.78 15.00 -2.86
C GLY A 15 -3.93 13.74 -2.72
N SER A 16 -4.06 13.05 -1.60
CA SER A 16 -3.41 11.76 -1.36
C SER A 16 -4.19 10.60 -1.99
N ILE A 17 -3.49 9.53 -2.36
CA ILE A 17 -4.09 8.31 -2.91
C ILE A 17 -4.09 7.21 -1.85
N GLY A 18 -5.26 6.63 -1.56
CA GLY A 18 -5.36 5.49 -0.64
C GLY A 18 -5.00 4.16 -1.32
N ILE A 19 -4.09 3.40 -0.74
CA ILE A 19 -3.73 2.04 -1.16
C ILE A 19 -4.53 1.05 -0.34
N ARG A 20 -5.41 0.28 -1.00
CA ARG A 20 -6.36 -0.61 -0.34
C ARG A 20 -6.01 -2.07 -0.55
N ALA A 21 -6.33 -2.89 0.46
CA ALA A 21 -6.31 -4.34 0.34
C ALA A 21 -7.28 -4.76 -0.78
N PRO A 22 -6.86 -5.60 -1.73
CA PRO A 22 -7.73 -6.06 -2.81
C PRO A 22 -8.86 -6.95 -2.31
N GLU A 23 -8.64 -7.66 -1.19
CA GLU A 23 -9.58 -8.56 -0.56
C GLU A 23 -9.17 -8.81 0.90
N THR A 24 -10.00 -9.57 1.64
CA THR A 24 -9.66 -10.04 2.99
C THR A 24 -8.39 -10.88 2.97
N SER A 25 -7.36 -10.41 3.66
CA SER A 25 -6.01 -10.97 3.61
C SER A 25 -5.22 -10.65 4.88
N ILE A 26 -4.07 -11.28 5.03
CA ILE A 26 -3.14 -11.10 6.16
C ILE A 26 -1.93 -10.31 5.66
N VAL A 27 -1.54 -9.23 6.35
CA VAL A 27 -0.32 -8.48 6.00
C VAL A 27 0.90 -9.32 6.35
N LEU A 28 1.70 -9.66 5.34
CA LEU A 28 2.95 -10.40 5.50
C LEU A 28 4.14 -9.43 5.66
N ALA A 29 4.14 -8.35 4.88
CA ALA A 29 5.11 -7.27 4.97
C ALA A 29 4.49 -5.95 4.51
N VAL A 30 4.97 -4.85 5.07
CA VAL A 30 4.58 -3.48 4.69
C VAL A 30 5.82 -2.60 4.69
N ALA A 31 5.90 -1.69 3.73
CA ALA A 31 6.97 -0.72 3.65
C ALA A 31 6.87 0.31 4.78
N SER A 32 8.02 0.76 5.28
CA SER A 32 8.08 1.95 6.13
C SER A 32 7.74 3.21 5.31
N GLY A 33 7.42 4.31 6.00
CA GLY A 33 7.21 5.61 5.35
C GLY A 33 8.47 6.08 4.64
N ALA A 34 8.46 6.06 3.32
CA ALA A 34 9.59 6.44 2.47
C ALA A 34 9.10 6.92 1.11
N HIS A 35 9.98 7.61 0.38
CA HIS A 35 9.77 7.88 -1.05
C HIS A 35 9.77 6.56 -1.83
N VAL A 36 8.86 6.45 -2.80
CA VAL A 36 8.72 5.28 -3.66
C VAL A 36 8.49 5.70 -5.10
N ASP A 37 9.07 4.93 -6.03
CA ASP A 37 8.78 5.06 -7.46
C ASP A 37 7.41 4.48 -7.81
N ALA A 38 6.88 4.88 -8.98
CA ALA A 38 5.67 4.29 -9.53
C ALA A 38 5.81 2.76 -9.66
N ASN A 39 4.74 2.03 -9.33
CA ASN A 39 4.67 0.56 -9.34
C ASN A 39 5.62 -0.16 -8.36
N LYS A 40 6.25 0.55 -7.42
CA LYS A 40 6.99 -0.09 -6.32
C LYS A 40 6.02 -0.83 -5.40
N VAL A 41 6.38 -2.06 -5.03
CA VAL A 41 5.63 -2.84 -4.03
C VAL A 41 5.77 -2.19 -2.65
N VAL A 42 4.64 -1.84 -2.03
CA VAL A 42 4.58 -1.24 -0.69
C VAL A 42 3.95 -2.15 0.37
N ALA A 43 3.27 -3.21 -0.05
CA ALA A 43 2.68 -4.20 0.85
C ALA A 43 2.64 -5.58 0.18
N LEU A 44 2.95 -6.60 0.97
CA LEU A 44 2.74 -7.99 0.61
C LEU A 44 1.63 -8.54 1.50
N VAL A 45 0.60 -9.10 0.88
CA VAL A 45 -0.52 -9.72 1.57
C VAL A 45 -0.58 -11.20 1.23
N ALA A 46 -0.95 -12.00 2.23
CA ALA A 46 -1.10 -13.44 2.13
C ALA A 46 -2.56 -13.83 2.30
N ARG A 47 -2.92 -14.99 1.73
CA ARG A 47 -4.18 -15.66 1.99
C ARG A 47 -3.91 -17.09 2.45
N PRO A 48 -4.82 -17.67 3.25
CA PRO A 48 -4.76 -19.09 3.56
C PRO A 48 -4.69 -19.92 2.28
N LEU A 49 -3.83 -20.94 2.28
CA LEU A 49 -3.84 -21.93 1.22
C LEU A 49 -5.17 -22.70 1.32
N LYS A 50 -5.81 -22.94 0.16
CA LYS A 50 -6.98 -23.82 0.10
C LYS A 50 -6.61 -25.19 0.67
N LYS A 51 -7.49 -25.77 1.47
CA LYS A 51 -7.38 -27.18 1.86
C LYS A 51 -7.62 -28.08 0.66
#